data_AF-A0A925LX75-F1
#
_entry.id   AF-A0A925LX75-F1
#
_cell.length_a   1.000
_cell.length_b   1.000
_cell.length_c   1.000
_cell.angle_alpha   90.00
_cell.angle_beta   90.00
_cell.angle_gamma   90.00
#
_symmetry.space_group_name_H-M   'P 1'
#
loop_
_entity.id
_entity.type
_entity.pdbx_description
1 polymer ?
#
loop_
_entity_poly.entity_id
_entity_poly.type
_entity_poly.pdbx_seq_one_letter_code
_entity_poly.pdbx_strand_id
1 'polypeptide(L)'
;MQKLNYILLLAVSPMLLSALTALAVSNKAVSNKSLAPVERSSLLASVAVTSDRPQADGSTHFFTMTMPDRVGKRFTKLSFSFTEQNQDQTVAPLRFDLASTKVFTGSAKAEGGAIAIRDVWIDETGVFWVEFNTPVPPKTKLTLALKTLKASPAATYGYGIAAYPDKFPAIFVGDGTLTINR
;
A
#
# COMPACT_ATOMS: atom_id res chain seq x y z
N MET A 1 61.64 -1.21 -19.74
CA MET A 1 61.91 -0.06 -18.85
C MET A 1 61.50 -0.51 -17.44
N GLN A 2 62.43 -0.99 -16.59
CA GLN A 2 62.99 -0.29 -15.40
C GLN A 2 61.91 0.44 -14.57
N LYS A 3 61.73 0.28 -13.25
CA LYS A 3 62.51 -0.25 -12.11
C LYS A 3 61.48 -0.53 -10.98
N LEU A 4 61.53 -1.67 -10.27
CA LEU A 4 62.37 -1.95 -9.09
C LEU A 4 62.10 -0.97 -7.93
N ASN A 5 61.57 -1.45 -6.80
CA ASN A 5 62.36 -1.55 -5.55
C ASN A 5 61.58 -1.95 -4.28
N TYR A 6 62.02 -3.10 -3.76
CA TYR A 6 62.37 -3.45 -2.38
C TYR A 6 61.38 -3.36 -1.20
N ILE A 7 61.11 -4.57 -0.72
CA ILE A 7 60.88 -5.08 0.63
C ILE A 7 61.82 -4.45 1.69
N LEU A 8 61.29 -4.17 2.89
CA LEU A 8 62.00 -4.47 4.14
C LEU A 8 61.05 -4.88 5.27
N LEU A 9 61.52 -5.88 6.00
CA LEU A 9 60.89 -6.77 6.96
C LEU A 9 61.00 -6.25 8.42
N LEU A 10 60.30 -6.97 9.31
CA LEU A 10 60.47 -7.15 10.78
C LEU A 10 59.42 -6.42 11.65
N ALA A 11 58.39 -7.12 12.15
CA ALA A 11 58.37 -8.11 13.25
C ALA A 11 58.41 -7.44 14.64
N VAL A 12 57.30 -7.51 15.40
CA VAL A 12 57.23 -8.00 16.80
C VAL A 12 55.75 -8.23 17.16
N SER A 13 55.44 -9.34 17.82
CA SER A 13 54.14 -9.61 18.50
C SER A 13 54.33 -9.51 20.03
N PRO A 14 53.33 -9.89 20.85
CA PRO A 14 52.22 -9.13 21.42
C PRO A 14 52.44 -8.74 22.91
N MET A 15 51.70 -7.76 23.47
CA MET A 15 51.21 -7.80 24.88
C MET A 15 50.32 -6.60 25.31
N LEU A 16 49.16 -6.99 25.88
CA LEU A 16 48.28 -6.41 26.92
C LEU A 16 48.38 -4.95 27.45
N LEU A 17 47.17 -4.38 27.61
CA LEU A 17 46.58 -3.73 28.80
C LEU A 17 46.29 -2.21 28.75
N SER A 18 45.04 -1.89 29.15
CA SER A 18 44.51 -0.62 29.71
C SER A 18 44.39 0.58 28.75
N ALA A 19 43.39 1.46 28.81
CA ALA A 19 42.53 1.85 29.91
C ALA A 19 41.16 2.35 29.40
N LEU A 20 40.14 2.17 30.23
CA LEU A 20 38.85 2.85 30.15
C LEU A 20 39.04 4.35 30.43
N THR A 21 38.63 5.22 29.50
CA THR A 21 38.39 6.64 29.82
C THR A 21 37.14 7.12 29.09
N ALA A 22 36.11 7.38 29.88
CA ALA A 22 34.92 8.11 29.44
C ALA A 22 35.31 9.56 29.17
N LEU A 23 35.13 10.05 27.94
CA LEU A 23 35.01 11.47 27.66
C LEU A 23 33.54 11.78 27.41
N ALA A 24 32.93 12.45 28.39
CA ALA A 24 31.71 13.21 28.18
C ALA A 24 32.03 14.37 27.23
N VAL A 25 31.50 14.33 26.02
CA VAL A 25 31.46 15.49 25.12
C VAL A 25 30.01 15.98 25.10
N SER A 26 29.78 17.05 25.88
CA SER A 26 28.61 17.90 25.75
C SER A 26 28.77 18.76 24.51
N ASN A 27 28.05 18.43 23.43
CA ASN A 27 27.98 19.27 22.24
C ASN A 27 26.52 19.67 21.96
N LYS A 28 26.23 20.92 22.36
CA LYS A 28 25.31 21.91 21.77
C LYS A 28 24.10 21.36 20.99
N ALA A 29 22.92 21.66 21.54
CA ALA A 29 21.63 21.56 20.88
C ALA A 29 21.65 22.27 19.51
N VAL A 30 21.71 21.47 18.44
CA VAL A 30 21.36 21.90 17.08
C VAL A 30 19.84 21.76 16.97
N SER A 31 19.20 22.87 16.65
CA SER A 31 17.78 22.94 16.27
C SER A 31 17.58 22.13 14.99
N ASN A 32 17.35 20.83 15.12
CA ASN A 32 16.80 20.03 14.04
C ASN A 32 15.31 20.27 14.03
N LYS A 33 14.89 21.12 13.09
CA LYS A 33 13.51 21.25 12.62
C LYS A 33 12.98 19.83 12.41
N SER A 34 12.21 19.36 13.40
CA SER A 34 11.65 18.02 13.43
C SER A 34 10.90 17.82 12.13
N LEU A 35 11.41 16.94 11.26
CA LEU A 35 10.61 16.39 10.18
C LEU A 35 9.44 15.73 10.90
N ALA A 36 8.27 16.34 10.80
CA ALA A 36 7.07 15.84 11.43
C ALA A 36 6.99 14.33 11.13
N PRO A 37 6.79 13.47 12.15
CA PRO A 37 6.64 12.05 11.93
C PRO A 37 5.59 11.87 10.84
N VAL A 38 5.90 11.08 9.80
CA VAL A 38 4.86 10.60 8.88
C VAL A 38 3.81 9.95 9.77
N GLU A 39 2.69 10.63 9.94
CA GLU A 39 1.58 10.21 10.80
C GLU A 39 0.98 8.96 10.17
N ARG A 40 1.53 7.81 10.55
CA ARG A 40 0.96 6.51 10.27
C ARG A 40 -0.28 6.41 11.15
N SER A 41 -1.46 6.40 10.52
CA SER A 41 -2.70 6.02 11.20
C SER A 41 -2.42 4.75 11.99
N SER A 42 -2.57 4.80 13.32
CA SER A 42 -2.32 3.66 14.22
C SER A 42 -3.35 2.53 14.04
N LEU A 43 -4.32 2.73 13.15
CA LEU A 43 -5.22 1.73 12.63
C LEU A 43 -4.71 1.31 11.26
N LEU A 44 -3.98 0.19 11.19
CA LEU A 44 -3.96 -0.59 9.95
C LEU A 44 -5.43 -0.90 9.65
N ALA A 45 -6.02 -0.32 8.62
CA ALA A 45 -7.39 -0.66 8.29
C ALA A 45 -7.35 -2.11 7.80
N SER A 46 -7.89 -3.02 8.61
CA SER A 46 -8.06 -4.40 8.19
C SER A 46 -9.00 -4.40 6.98
N VAL A 47 -8.49 -4.81 5.83
CA VAL A 47 -9.27 -4.97 4.61
C VAL A 47 -9.77 -6.41 4.61
N ALA A 48 -11.08 -6.60 4.78
CA ALA A 48 -11.68 -7.91 4.62
C ALA A 48 -12.06 -8.10 3.15
N VAL A 49 -11.48 -9.13 2.52
CA VAL A 49 -11.81 -9.51 1.15
C VAL A 49 -12.66 -10.76 1.16
N THR A 50 -13.81 -10.69 0.49
CA THR A 50 -14.64 -11.86 0.20
C THR A 50 -14.94 -11.90 -1.29
N SER A 51 -15.02 -13.09 -1.87
CA SER A 51 -15.38 -13.28 -3.27
C SER A 51 -16.74 -13.96 -3.36
N ASP A 52 -17.53 -13.61 -4.37
CA ASP A 52 -18.63 -14.46 -4.79
C ASP A 52 -18.12 -15.77 -5.43
N ARG A 53 -19.03 -16.68 -5.74
CA ARG A 53 -18.67 -17.87 -6.52
C ARG A 53 -18.32 -17.41 -7.94
N PRO A 54 -17.29 -18.02 -8.59
CA PRO A 54 -16.99 -17.74 -9.98
C PRO A 54 -18.25 -17.83 -10.84
N GLN A 55 -18.56 -16.78 -11.59
CA GLN A 55 -19.68 -16.74 -12.52
C GLN A 55 -19.15 -16.81 -13.96
N ALA A 56 -20.05 -17.10 -14.90
CA ALA A 56 -19.69 -17.26 -16.31
C ALA A 56 -19.07 -16.00 -16.95
N ASP A 57 -19.25 -14.84 -16.33
CA ASP A 57 -18.79 -13.52 -16.79
C ASP A 57 -17.72 -12.88 -15.88
N GLY A 58 -17.26 -13.59 -14.84
CA GLY A 58 -16.27 -13.12 -13.88
C GLY A 58 -16.67 -13.37 -12.42
N SER A 59 -15.85 -12.91 -11.47
CA SER A 59 -16.16 -12.93 -10.04
C SER A 59 -16.12 -11.54 -9.44
N THR A 60 -17.04 -11.27 -8.53
CA THR A 60 -17.10 -10.04 -7.74
C THR A 60 -16.30 -10.22 -6.45
N HIS A 61 -15.34 -9.34 -6.24
CA HIS A 61 -14.51 -9.28 -5.05
C HIS A 61 -14.87 -8.05 -4.23
N PHE A 62 -15.19 -8.27 -2.97
CA PHE A 62 -15.64 -7.24 -2.05
C PHE A 62 -14.50 -6.86 -1.12
N PHE A 63 -14.04 -5.62 -1.21
CA PHE A 63 -13.02 -5.05 -0.34
C PHE A 63 -13.70 -4.19 0.71
N THR A 64 -13.88 -4.73 1.92
CA THR A 64 -14.44 -3.99 3.05
C THR A 64 -13.33 -3.36 3.86
N MET A 65 -13.37 -2.05 4.07
CA MET A 65 -12.36 -1.29 4.81
C MET A 65 -12.98 -0.17 5.62
N THR A 66 -12.20 0.37 6.56
CA THR A 66 -12.57 1.57 7.33
C THR A 66 -11.72 2.74 6.86
N MET A 67 -12.35 3.85 6.48
CA MET A 67 -11.63 5.07 6.09
C MET A 67 -10.74 5.57 7.23
N PRO A 68 -9.52 6.07 6.95
CA PRO A 68 -8.58 6.47 7.99
C PRO A 68 -9.15 7.50 8.97
N ASP A 69 -8.77 7.38 10.23
CA ASP A 69 -9.15 8.32 11.29
C ASP A 69 -8.28 9.59 11.22
N ARG A 70 -8.65 10.52 10.34
CA ARG A 70 -8.13 11.88 10.37
C ARG A 70 -9.26 12.89 10.53
N VAL A 71 -9.39 13.43 11.72
CA VAL A 71 -10.38 14.46 12.06
C VAL A 71 -10.32 15.62 11.06
N GLY A 72 -11.48 15.97 10.50
CA GLY A 72 -11.62 17.08 9.54
C GLY A 72 -11.19 16.78 8.10
N LYS A 73 -10.83 15.53 7.75
CA LYS A 73 -10.41 15.16 6.38
C LYS A 73 -11.44 14.24 5.73
N ARG A 74 -12.08 14.69 4.64
CA ARG A 74 -12.96 13.82 3.84
C ARG A 74 -12.20 13.29 2.63
N PHE A 75 -12.44 12.04 2.29
CA PHE A 75 -11.72 11.30 1.26
C PHE A 75 -12.44 11.42 -0.08
N THR A 76 -11.72 11.84 -1.10
CA THR A 76 -12.25 12.07 -2.45
C THR A 76 -11.95 10.91 -3.39
N LYS A 77 -10.87 10.14 -3.12
CA LYS A 77 -10.47 9.00 -3.95
C LYS A 77 -9.97 7.82 -3.13
N LEU A 78 -10.02 6.65 -3.76
CA LEU A 78 -9.26 5.46 -3.40
C LEU A 78 -8.41 5.02 -4.59
N SER A 79 -7.25 4.42 -4.29
CA SER A 79 -6.45 3.68 -5.26
C SER A 79 -6.23 2.24 -4.81
N PHE A 80 -6.12 1.35 -5.78
CA PHE A 80 -5.82 -0.06 -5.60
C PHE A 80 -4.69 -0.45 -6.56
N SER A 81 -3.57 -0.89 -6.01
CA SER A 81 -2.47 -1.47 -6.77
C SER A 81 -2.55 -2.99 -6.67
N PHE A 82 -2.43 -3.69 -7.79
CA PHE A 82 -2.42 -5.16 -7.83
C PHE A 82 -1.12 -5.65 -8.47
N THR A 83 -0.39 -6.51 -7.78
CA THR A 83 0.87 -7.09 -8.23
C THR A 83 0.78 -8.59 -8.15
N GLU A 84 0.99 -9.29 -9.27
CA GLU A 84 1.02 -10.76 -9.25
C GLU A 84 2.23 -11.28 -8.45
N GLN A 85 2.01 -12.25 -7.56
CA GLN A 85 3.03 -12.70 -6.61
C GLN A 85 4.08 -13.66 -7.22
N ASN A 86 3.79 -14.34 -8.32
CA ASN A 86 4.62 -15.44 -8.84
C ASN A 86 5.36 -15.09 -10.15
N GLN A 87 5.72 -13.82 -10.37
CA GLN A 87 6.17 -13.36 -11.69
C GLN A 87 7.30 -14.20 -12.31
N ASP A 88 6.97 -14.85 -13.43
CA ASP A 88 7.56 -14.46 -14.71
C ASP A 88 6.82 -13.21 -15.21
N GLN A 89 7.54 -12.22 -15.73
CA GLN A 89 7.04 -10.91 -16.18
C GLN A 89 6.07 -10.96 -17.40
N THR A 90 5.57 -12.13 -17.75
CA THR A 90 4.85 -12.43 -19.00
C THR A 90 3.33 -12.53 -18.82
N VAL A 91 2.82 -12.45 -17.58
CA VAL A 91 1.40 -12.62 -17.30
C VAL A 91 0.65 -11.30 -17.52
N ALA A 92 -0.51 -11.39 -18.19
CA ALA A 92 -1.37 -10.23 -18.45
C ALA A 92 -1.92 -9.63 -17.13
N PRO A 93 -2.13 -8.31 -17.05
CA PRO A 93 -2.63 -7.67 -15.82
C PRO A 93 -4.03 -8.15 -15.45
N LEU A 94 -4.35 -8.12 -14.16
CA LEU A 94 -5.69 -8.37 -13.65
C LEU A 94 -6.67 -7.37 -14.28
N ARG A 95 -7.77 -7.88 -14.87
CA ARG A 95 -8.73 -7.04 -15.59
C ARG A 95 -10.03 -6.91 -14.81
N PHE A 96 -10.50 -5.69 -14.66
CA PHE A 96 -11.76 -5.35 -14.00
C PHE A 96 -12.78 -4.78 -14.99
N ASP A 97 -14.05 -5.09 -14.75
CA ASP A 97 -15.17 -4.38 -15.37
C ASP A 97 -15.42 -3.09 -14.59
N LEU A 98 -14.85 -1.98 -15.09
CA LEU A 98 -14.94 -0.68 -14.43
C LEU A 98 -16.39 -0.20 -14.27
N ALA A 99 -17.24 -0.46 -15.27
CA ALA A 99 -18.64 -0.01 -15.28
C ALA A 99 -19.50 -0.73 -14.23
N SER A 100 -19.08 -1.93 -13.81
CA SER A 100 -19.76 -2.70 -12.77
C SER A 100 -19.37 -2.29 -11.33
N THR A 101 -18.41 -1.39 -11.17
CA THR A 101 -17.87 -1.00 -9.86
C THR A 101 -18.97 -0.40 -8.98
N LYS A 102 -19.08 -0.92 -7.75
CA LYS A 102 -19.99 -0.38 -6.74
C LYS A 102 -19.26 -0.02 -5.46
N VAL A 103 -19.71 1.04 -4.81
CA VAL A 103 -19.25 1.44 -3.48
C VAL A 103 -20.47 1.62 -2.59
N PHE A 104 -20.44 1.08 -1.37
CA PHE A 104 -21.51 1.23 -0.40
C PHE A 104 -20.97 1.20 1.04
N THR A 105 -21.73 1.70 2.00
CA THR A 105 -21.38 1.58 3.43
C THR A 105 -21.66 0.17 3.95
N GLY A 106 -20.91 -0.30 4.96
CA GLY A 106 -21.13 -1.63 5.53
C GLY A 106 -20.17 -2.70 4.99
N SER A 107 -20.64 -3.94 4.83
CA SER A 107 -19.84 -5.10 4.38
C SER A 107 -20.54 -5.88 3.27
N ALA A 108 -19.83 -6.79 2.59
CA ALA A 108 -20.40 -7.66 1.56
C ALA A 108 -21.67 -8.44 1.98
N LYS A 109 -21.81 -8.76 3.28
CA LYS A 109 -22.97 -9.49 3.83
C LYS A 109 -24.05 -8.58 4.42
N ALA A 110 -23.74 -7.30 4.60
CA ALA A 110 -24.61 -6.29 5.21
C ALA A 110 -24.39 -4.98 4.46
N GLU A 111 -24.86 -4.96 3.22
CA GLU A 111 -24.80 -3.78 2.35
C GLU A 111 -25.68 -2.67 2.92
N GLY A 112 -25.09 -1.49 3.07
CA GLY A 112 -25.75 -0.27 3.52
C GLY A 112 -26.05 0.67 2.35
N GLY A 113 -25.94 1.97 2.60
CA GLY A 113 -26.23 2.99 1.59
C GLY A 113 -25.17 3.05 0.50
N ALA A 114 -25.61 3.13 -0.75
CA ALA A 114 -24.73 3.34 -1.90
C ALA A 114 -23.97 4.68 -1.77
N ILE A 115 -22.70 4.66 -2.16
CA ILE A 115 -21.85 5.85 -2.26
C ILE A 115 -21.69 6.16 -3.74
N ALA A 116 -22.16 7.34 -4.16
CA ALA A 116 -22.11 7.76 -5.54
C ALA A 116 -20.65 7.94 -6.02
N ILE A 117 -20.33 7.29 -7.13
CA ILE A 117 -19.04 7.36 -7.80
C ILE A 117 -19.10 8.47 -8.84
N ARG A 118 -18.07 9.32 -8.86
CA ARG A 118 -17.83 10.30 -9.91
C ARG A 118 -17.20 9.64 -11.13
N ASP A 119 -16.14 8.87 -10.89
CA ASP A 119 -15.38 8.21 -11.95
C ASP A 119 -14.62 6.98 -11.44
N VAL A 120 -14.31 6.07 -12.37
CA VAL A 120 -13.48 4.86 -12.16
C VAL A 120 -12.58 4.68 -13.37
N TRP A 121 -11.27 4.57 -13.14
CA TRP A 121 -10.30 4.37 -14.22
C TRP A 121 -9.12 3.52 -13.76
N ILE A 122 -8.33 3.06 -14.73
CA ILE A 122 -7.00 2.49 -14.48
C ILE A 122 -6.00 3.44 -15.15
N ASP A 123 -4.99 3.88 -14.41
CA ASP A 123 -3.95 4.76 -14.97
C ASP A 123 -2.90 3.99 -15.77
N GLU A 124 -1.96 4.71 -16.37
CA GLU A 124 -0.86 4.15 -17.17
C GLU A 124 0.07 3.21 -16.38
N THR A 125 0.04 3.29 -15.05
CA THR A 125 0.83 2.42 -14.16
C THR A 125 0.07 1.15 -13.75
N GLY A 126 -1.19 1.01 -14.18
CA GLY A 126 -2.05 -0.12 -13.84
C GLY A 126 -2.74 0.01 -12.49
N VAL A 127 -2.70 1.20 -11.85
CA VAL A 127 -3.40 1.43 -10.59
C VAL A 127 -4.87 1.71 -10.88
N PHE A 128 -5.75 0.98 -10.19
CA PHE A 128 -7.19 1.16 -10.26
C PHE A 128 -7.63 2.27 -9.31
N TRP A 129 -8.39 3.23 -9.81
CA TRP A 129 -8.84 4.40 -9.09
C TRP A 129 -10.35 4.47 -9.01
N VAL A 130 -10.84 4.92 -7.85
CA VAL A 130 -12.25 5.31 -7.65
C VAL A 130 -12.28 6.71 -7.12
N GLU A 131 -13.08 7.56 -7.73
CA GLU A 131 -13.32 8.92 -7.30
C GLU A 131 -14.78 9.11 -6.90
N PHE A 132 -15.02 9.69 -5.72
CA PHE A 132 -16.36 9.84 -5.17
C PHE A 132 -16.99 11.17 -5.58
N ASN A 133 -18.29 11.16 -5.86
CA ASN A 133 -19.05 12.40 -6.10
C ASN A 133 -19.06 13.28 -4.85
N THR A 134 -19.30 12.69 -3.69
CA THR A 134 -19.28 13.38 -2.40
C THR A 134 -18.14 12.84 -1.54
N PRO A 135 -17.30 13.72 -0.94
CA PRO A 135 -16.21 13.27 -0.07
C PRO A 135 -16.68 12.42 1.11
N VAL A 136 -16.07 11.25 1.28
CA VAL A 136 -16.40 10.25 2.30
C VAL A 136 -15.81 10.65 3.66
N PRO A 137 -16.57 10.63 4.76
CA PRO A 137 -16.05 10.96 6.09
C PRO A 137 -14.97 9.99 6.61
N PRO A 138 -14.10 10.44 7.55
CA PRO A 138 -13.27 9.54 8.36
C PRO A 138 -14.07 8.44 9.03
N LYS A 139 -13.41 7.31 9.31
CA LYS A 139 -13.99 6.13 10.01
C LYS A 139 -15.19 5.48 9.31
N THR A 140 -15.57 5.95 8.12
CA THR A 140 -16.64 5.31 7.35
C THR A 140 -16.21 3.90 7.00
N LYS A 141 -16.99 2.90 7.45
CA LYS A 141 -16.87 1.53 6.96
C LYS A 141 -17.54 1.44 5.60
N LEU A 142 -16.78 1.14 4.56
CA LEU A 142 -17.25 1.03 3.20
C LEU A 142 -16.75 -0.26 2.55
N THR A 143 -17.46 -0.69 1.53
CA THR A 143 -17.13 -1.83 0.70
C THR A 143 -17.07 -1.41 -0.76
N LEU A 144 -16.00 -1.80 -1.46
CA LEU A 144 -15.95 -1.79 -2.91
C LEU A 144 -16.24 -3.18 -3.45
N ALA A 145 -17.17 -3.30 -4.38
CA ALA A 145 -17.40 -4.51 -5.16
C ALA A 145 -16.75 -4.33 -6.53
N LEU A 146 -15.68 -5.09 -6.78
CA LEU A 146 -14.91 -5.07 -8.03
C LEU A 146 -15.12 -6.38 -8.77
N LYS A 147 -15.68 -6.33 -9.97
CA LYS A 147 -15.87 -7.52 -10.80
C LYS A 147 -14.68 -7.72 -11.73
N THR A 148 -14.11 -8.91 -11.71
CA THR A 148 -13.11 -9.31 -12.70
C THR A 148 -13.77 -9.62 -14.04
N LEU A 149 -13.06 -9.40 -15.15
CA LEU A 149 -13.52 -9.89 -16.45
C LEU A 149 -13.32 -11.40 -16.55
N LYS A 150 -14.19 -12.09 -17.31
CA LYS A 150 -14.07 -13.52 -17.64
C LYS A 150 -12.67 -13.96 -18.09
N ALA A 151 -11.96 -13.11 -18.83
CA ALA A 151 -10.64 -13.41 -19.38
C ALA A 151 -9.47 -13.09 -18.42
N SER A 152 -9.75 -12.73 -17.16
CA SER A 152 -8.69 -12.46 -16.18
C SER A 152 -7.85 -13.72 -15.89
N PRO A 153 -6.52 -13.61 -15.78
CA PRO A 153 -5.67 -14.75 -15.49
C PRO A 153 -5.95 -15.28 -14.08
N ALA A 154 -6.02 -16.61 -13.95
CA ALA A 154 -6.00 -17.27 -12.66
C ALA A 154 -4.61 -17.10 -12.06
N ALA A 155 -4.52 -16.34 -10.98
CA ALA A 155 -3.28 -16.02 -10.30
C ALA A 155 -3.57 -15.48 -8.91
N THR A 156 -2.51 -15.35 -8.12
CA THR A 156 -2.55 -14.70 -6.82
C THR A 156 -1.88 -13.34 -6.92
N TYR A 157 -2.62 -12.30 -6.57
CA TYR A 157 -2.18 -10.91 -6.61
C TYR A 157 -2.04 -10.38 -5.18
N GLY A 158 -0.89 -9.81 -4.86
CA GLY A 158 -0.80 -8.87 -3.75
C GLY A 158 -1.55 -7.59 -4.11
N TYR A 159 -2.28 -7.00 -3.16
CA TYR A 159 -2.91 -5.70 -3.36
C TYR A 159 -2.52 -4.71 -2.28
N GLY A 160 -2.53 -3.43 -2.62
CA GLY A 160 -2.39 -2.32 -1.67
C GLY A 160 -3.42 -1.24 -1.94
N ILE A 161 -3.95 -0.62 -0.88
CA ILE A 161 -5.02 0.37 -0.94
C ILE A 161 -4.57 1.67 -0.28
N ALA A 162 -4.83 2.80 -0.94
CA ALA A 162 -4.65 4.13 -0.35
C ALA A 162 -5.90 5.00 -0.51
N ALA A 163 -6.14 5.87 0.46
CA ALA A 163 -7.22 6.84 0.48
C ALA A 163 -6.67 8.27 0.38
N TYR A 164 -7.32 9.11 -0.42
CA TYR A 164 -6.85 10.44 -0.75
C TYR A 164 -7.80 11.50 -0.21
N PRO A 165 -7.43 12.18 0.89
CA PRO A 165 -8.14 13.35 1.36
C PRO A 165 -7.96 14.55 0.43
N ASP A 166 -8.97 15.42 0.35
CA ASP A 166 -8.89 16.64 -0.47
C ASP A 166 -7.70 17.53 -0.03
N LYS A 167 -6.79 17.86 -0.95
CA LYS A 167 -5.59 18.72 -0.72
C LYS A 167 -4.59 18.19 0.32
N PHE A 168 -4.62 16.90 0.65
CA PHE A 168 -3.67 16.29 1.59
C PHE A 168 -3.02 15.04 0.98
N PRO A 169 -1.85 14.62 1.49
CA PRO A 169 -1.20 13.39 1.02
C PRO A 169 -2.09 12.16 1.18
N ALA A 170 -1.85 11.16 0.33
CA ALA A 170 -2.47 9.86 0.42
C ALA A 170 -2.20 9.20 1.78
N ILE A 171 -3.15 8.40 2.24
CA ILE A 171 -3.04 7.62 3.47
C ILE A 171 -3.21 6.15 3.11
N PHE A 172 -2.23 5.34 3.50
CA PHE A 172 -2.33 3.89 3.35
C PHE A 172 -3.49 3.35 4.18
N VAL A 173 -4.33 2.53 3.54
CA VAL A 173 -5.51 1.92 4.16
C VAL A 173 -5.16 0.51 4.60
N GLY A 174 -4.68 -0.32 3.67
CA GLY A 174 -4.31 -1.71 3.95
C GLY A 174 -3.90 -2.45 2.69
N ASP A 175 -3.38 -3.65 2.89
CA ASP A 175 -2.89 -4.55 1.86
C ASP A 175 -3.34 -5.99 2.14
N GLY A 176 -3.04 -6.88 1.21
CA GLY A 176 -3.31 -8.30 1.36
C GLY A 176 -3.13 -9.06 0.05
N THR A 177 -3.81 -10.19 -0.05
CA THR A 177 -3.72 -11.09 -1.20
C THR A 177 -5.12 -11.39 -1.74
N LEU A 178 -5.24 -11.37 -3.07
CA LEU A 178 -6.42 -11.77 -3.81
C LEU A 178 -6.06 -12.94 -4.73
N THR A 179 -6.73 -14.08 -4.53
CA THR A 179 -6.60 -15.22 -5.44
C THR A 179 -7.78 -15.25 -6.40
N ILE A 180 -7.47 -15.26 -7.69
CA ILE A 180 -8.43 -15.46 -8.77
C ILE A 180 -8.37 -16.92 -9.19
N ASN A 181 -9.49 -17.62 -9.03
CA ASN A 181 -9.65 -19.01 -9.44
C ASN A 181 -10.40 -19.10 -10.78
N ARG A 182 -10.12 -20.13 -11.57
CA ARG A 182 -10.91 -20.49 -12.76
C ARG A 182 -11.91 -21.60 -12.46
#